data_AF-A0A485LUL5-F1
#
_entry.id   AF-A0A485LUL5-F1
#
_cell.length_a   1.000
_cell.length_b   1.000
_cell.length_c   1.000
_cell.angle_alpha   90.00
_cell.angle_beta   90.00
_cell.angle_gamma   90.00
#
_symmetry.space_group_name_H-M   'P 1'
#
loop_
_entity.id
_entity.type
_entity.pdbx_description
1 polymer ?
#
loop_
_entity_poly.entity_id
_entity_poly.type
_entity_poly.pdbx_seq_one_letter_code
_entity_poly.pdbx_strand_id
1 'polypeptide(L)'
;MTALMYAIQNGDVGIVRLLLDNNDIMRIDEAIEYSIRLEKNNMLATILEYHGISRCTNDGTPLVECCAQYLGHDSAMKLLQVDSPVEVQDGNLIQRQDYSYSWASFMDVTIPVDVIVRLSCLKSILKDEKFATCSQELLRELAFGKDKHGREVIQITDAATRKYLNDRLFFCGRYEIFEGPPVHVSNTAVVVMAYDHGICAQLFQQHKNNDSNLDVNGFIKCNKVLGRVVSKIETKREKKLEGEKWETEFQLWDKDSNGSLSEDEFLRCCGQHIGKKLKVAMKFMKNADEYKHEIDTRDGLDDTFVLSFLPTIDQAIFQANLKTLKIHGGYPMTEYPHVMVMPAADRSLEDIYLKERPSENERILRQQIAEGIKHLHQNELVHGDVKKLNVVRV
;
A
#
# COMPACT_ATOMS: atom_id res chain seq x y z
N MET A 1 -29.08 42.80 -0.77
CA MET A 1 -28.95 41.63 0.13
C MET A 1 -30.23 40.81 0.01
N THR A 2 -30.15 39.55 -0.40
CA THR A 2 -31.32 38.66 -0.58
C THR A 2 -31.71 37.99 0.74
N ALA A 3 -32.89 37.35 0.81
CA ALA A 3 -33.27 36.55 1.98
C ALA A 3 -32.25 35.45 2.29
N LEU A 4 -31.70 34.81 1.25
CA LEU A 4 -30.63 33.83 1.37
C LEU A 4 -29.36 34.44 1.98
N MET A 5 -28.88 35.59 1.48
CA MET A 5 -27.71 36.28 2.05
C MET A 5 -27.91 36.69 3.52
N TYR A 6 -29.14 37.09 3.88
CA TYR A 6 -29.47 37.42 5.26
C TYR A 6 -29.44 36.18 6.17
N ALA A 7 -29.98 35.04 5.71
CA ALA A 7 -29.91 33.77 6.44
C ALA A 7 -28.46 33.30 6.62
N ILE A 8 -27.63 33.40 5.58
CA ILE A 8 -26.19 33.09 5.63
C ILE A 8 -25.48 33.96 6.69
N GLN A 9 -25.70 35.27 6.67
CA GLN A 9 -25.08 36.19 7.61
C GLN A 9 -25.40 35.83 9.07
N ASN A 10 -26.66 35.45 9.34
CA ASN A 10 -27.14 35.11 10.67
C ASN A 10 -26.80 33.68 11.12
N GLY A 11 -26.25 32.83 10.25
CA GLY A 11 -25.90 31.47 10.64
C GLY A 11 -27.08 30.47 10.64
N ASP A 12 -28.19 30.77 9.97
CA ASP A 12 -29.39 29.94 9.99
C ASP A 12 -29.41 28.89 8.86
N VAL A 13 -28.82 27.72 9.12
CA VAL A 13 -28.73 26.62 8.14
C VAL A 13 -30.11 26.11 7.74
N GLY A 14 -31.07 26.11 8.67
CA GLY A 14 -32.43 25.63 8.43
C GLY A 14 -33.16 26.50 7.42
N ILE A 15 -33.08 27.83 7.58
CA ILE A 15 -33.65 28.78 6.61
C ILE A 15 -32.91 28.70 5.28
N VAL A 16 -31.59 28.56 5.28
CA VAL A 16 -30.82 28.37 4.03
C VAL A 16 -31.32 27.16 3.25
N ARG A 17 -31.48 26.00 3.89
CA ARG A 17 -32.03 24.78 3.25
C ARG A 17 -33.43 25.00 2.71
N LEU A 18 -34.33 25.54 3.54
CA LEU A 18 -35.72 25.80 3.12
C LEU A 18 -35.80 26.73 1.92
N LEU A 19 -34.94 27.75 1.86
CA LEU A 19 -34.89 28.64 0.69
C LEU A 19 -34.38 27.89 -0.54
N LEU A 20 -33.34 27.06 -0.41
CA LEU A 20 -32.75 26.28 -1.51
C LEU A 20 -33.71 25.24 -2.09
N ASP A 21 -34.48 24.56 -1.24
CA ASP A 21 -35.50 23.58 -1.66
C ASP A 21 -36.58 24.18 -2.57
N ASN A 22 -36.88 25.47 -2.41
CA ASN A 22 -37.96 26.12 -3.17
C ASN A 22 -37.56 26.56 -4.59
N ASN A 23 -36.30 26.35 -5.02
CA ASN A 23 -35.76 26.61 -6.37
C ASN A 23 -36.00 28.01 -6.99
N ASP A 24 -36.67 28.93 -6.31
CA ASP A 24 -37.00 30.29 -6.77
C ASP A 24 -36.02 31.35 -6.24
N ILE A 25 -34.75 30.96 -6.05
CA ILE A 25 -33.72 31.87 -5.53
C ILE A 25 -32.97 32.53 -6.68
N MET A 26 -33.09 33.85 -6.77
CA MET A 26 -32.20 34.67 -7.59
C MET A 26 -30.84 34.88 -6.90
N ARG A 27 -29.77 34.96 -7.71
CA ARG A 27 -28.41 35.38 -7.30
C ARG A 27 -27.65 34.37 -6.40
N ILE A 28 -27.74 33.08 -6.72
CA ILE A 28 -27.03 32.00 -6.02
C ILE A 28 -25.51 32.21 -6.06
N ASP A 29 -24.94 32.56 -7.22
CA ASP A 29 -23.49 32.80 -7.34
C ASP A 29 -23.00 33.89 -6.38
N GLU A 30 -23.79 34.95 -6.20
CA GLU A 30 -23.46 35.99 -5.24
C GLU A 30 -23.60 35.51 -3.80
N ALA A 31 -24.55 34.62 -3.50
CA ALA A 31 -24.70 34.02 -2.17
C ALA A 31 -23.53 33.07 -1.85
N ILE A 32 -22.98 32.37 -2.86
CA ILE A 32 -21.76 31.57 -2.75
C ILE A 32 -20.58 32.48 -2.41
N GLU A 33 -20.31 33.52 -3.21
CA GLU A 33 -19.21 34.46 -2.95
C GLU A 33 -19.38 35.19 -1.59
N TYR A 34 -20.62 35.49 -1.22
CA TYR A 34 -20.94 36.06 0.09
C TYR A 34 -20.60 35.10 1.23
N SER A 35 -20.89 33.80 1.07
CA SER A 35 -20.56 32.77 2.06
C SER A 35 -19.05 32.59 2.20
N ILE A 36 -18.31 32.58 1.08
CA ILE A 36 -16.84 32.50 1.07
C ILE A 36 -16.25 33.70 1.79
N ARG A 37 -16.67 34.92 1.44
CA ARG A 37 -16.15 36.16 2.04
C ARG A 37 -16.43 36.29 3.53
N LEU A 38 -17.54 35.75 4.01
CA LEU A 38 -17.89 35.73 5.44
C LEU A 38 -17.39 34.48 6.17
N GLU A 39 -16.65 33.60 5.50
CA GLU A 39 -16.16 32.32 6.04
C GLU A 39 -17.28 31.44 6.62
N LYS A 40 -18.49 31.54 6.06
CA LYS A 40 -19.67 30.74 6.45
C LYS A 40 -19.63 29.38 5.76
N ASN A 41 -18.61 28.58 6.06
CA ASN A 41 -18.31 27.32 5.35
C ASN A 41 -19.43 26.26 5.46
N ASN A 42 -20.17 26.23 6.57
CA ASN A 42 -21.33 25.36 6.71
C ASN A 42 -22.48 25.75 5.76
N MET A 43 -22.69 27.06 5.56
CA MET A 43 -23.66 27.58 4.60
C MET A 43 -23.23 27.30 3.18
N LEU A 44 -21.95 27.51 2.88
CA LEU A 44 -21.39 27.18 1.58
C LEU A 44 -21.59 25.70 1.25
N ALA A 45 -21.23 24.78 2.16
CA ALA A 45 -21.47 23.35 1.98
C ALA A 45 -22.95 23.03 1.73
N THR A 46 -23.86 23.67 2.47
CA THR A 46 -25.31 23.52 2.31
C THR A 46 -25.79 24.01 0.93
N ILE A 47 -25.33 25.17 0.46
CA ILE A 47 -25.68 25.69 -0.88
C ILE A 47 -25.17 24.74 -1.96
N LEU A 48 -23.97 24.19 -1.76
CA LEU A 48 -23.36 23.23 -2.67
C LEU A 48 -24.11 21.90 -2.72
N GLU A 49 -24.94 21.53 -1.74
CA GLU A 49 -25.82 20.34 -1.89
C GLU A 49 -26.78 20.52 -3.08
N TYR A 50 -27.22 21.75 -3.35
CA TYR A 50 -28.24 22.07 -4.35
C TYR A 50 -27.66 22.63 -5.65
N HIS A 51 -26.66 23.51 -5.56
CA HIS A 51 -26.11 24.21 -6.72
C HIS A 51 -24.63 23.96 -6.93
N GLY A 52 -24.17 24.12 -8.17
CA GLY A 52 -22.75 24.05 -8.52
C GLY A 52 -21.99 25.31 -8.11
N ILE A 53 -20.69 25.31 -8.38
CA ILE A 53 -19.79 26.44 -8.16
C ILE A 53 -18.77 26.49 -9.29
N SER A 54 -18.23 27.66 -9.58
CA SER A 54 -17.16 27.87 -10.58
C SER A 54 -15.78 28.05 -9.96
N ARG A 55 -15.72 28.38 -8.67
CA ARG A 55 -14.53 28.65 -7.87
C ARG A 55 -14.16 27.43 -7.03
N CYS A 56 -12.87 27.12 -6.92
CA CYS A 56 -12.36 26.01 -6.11
C CYS A 56 -11.46 26.41 -4.94
N THR A 57 -11.06 27.69 -4.82
CA THR A 57 -10.17 28.17 -3.76
C THR A 57 -10.67 29.46 -3.10
N ASN A 58 -10.37 29.66 -1.81
CA ASN A 58 -10.45 30.94 -1.11
C ASN A 58 -9.03 31.42 -0.77
N ASP A 59 -8.58 32.51 -1.38
CA ASP A 59 -7.22 33.06 -1.22
C ASP A 59 -6.11 31.99 -1.35
N GLY A 60 -6.25 31.11 -2.35
CA GLY A 60 -5.31 30.02 -2.61
C GLY A 60 -5.52 28.76 -1.76
N THR A 61 -6.39 28.80 -0.74
CA THR A 61 -6.76 27.61 0.04
C THR A 61 -7.90 26.86 -0.65
N PRO A 62 -7.80 25.55 -0.89
CA PRO A 62 -8.89 24.77 -1.49
C PRO A 62 -10.18 24.85 -0.67
N LEU A 63 -11.32 25.10 -1.32
CA LEU A 63 -12.62 25.21 -0.65
C LEU A 63 -13.03 23.89 0.04
N VAL A 64 -12.51 22.76 -0.44
CA VAL A 64 -12.68 21.46 0.25
C VAL A 64 -12.07 21.46 1.66
N GLU A 65 -10.98 22.18 1.88
CA GLU A 65 -10.36 22.33 3.22
C GLU A 65 -11.23 23.25 4.09
N CYS A 66 -11.70 24.37 3.54
CA CYS A 66 -12.56 25.31 4.26
C CYS A 66 -13.88 24.66 4.73
N CYS A 67 -14.49 23.86 3.86
CA CYS A 67 -15.78 23.21 4.11
C CYS A 67 -15.69 21.85 4.79
N ALA A 68 -14.49 21.32 5.04
CA ALA A 68 -14.22 19.91 5.33
C ALA A 68 -15.24 19.21 6.26
N GLN A 69 -15.46 19.76 7.45
CA GLN A 69 -16.34 19.17 8.47
C GLN A 69 -17.84 19.25 8.17
N TYR A 70 -18.23 19.98 7.12
CA TYR A 70 -19.61 20.19 6.70
C TYR A 70 -19.94 19.51 5.37
N LEU A 71 -18.94 18.91 4.70
CA LEU A 71 -19.13 18.30 3.39
C LEU A 71 -19.95 17.01 3.51
N GLY A 72 -21.11 17.01 2.83
CA GLY A 72 -21.80 15.79 2.41
C GLY A 72 -21.35 15.34 1.02
N HIS A 73 -21.83 14.16 0.58
CA HIS A 73 -21.49 13.57 -0.72
C HIS A 73 -21.65 14.55 -1.89
N ASP A 74 -22.83 15.13 -2.05
CA ASP A 74 -23.14 15.97 -3.22
C ASP A 74 -22.32 17.27 -3.24
N SER A 75 -22.21 17.92 -2.07
CA SER A 75 -21.40 19.14 -1.91
C SER A 75 -19.92 18.89 -2.21
N ALA A 76 -19.38 17.76 -1.76
CA ALA A 76 -17.99 17.37 -2.04
C ALA A 76 -17.78 17.07 -3.53
N MET A 77 -18.69 16.30 -4.15
CA MET A 77 -18.60 15.97 -5.58
C MET A 77 -18.57 17.21 -6.45
N LYS A 78 -19.36 18.24 -6.14
CA LYS A 78 -19.36 19.51 -6.88
C LYS A 78 -18.04 20.26 -6.77
N LEU A 79 -17.43 20.32 -5.58
CA LEU A 79 -16.10 20.93 -5.43
C LEU A 79 -15.01 20.14 -6.17
N LEU A 80 -15.04 18.81 -6.06
CA LEU A 80 -14.07 17.93 -6.71
C LEU A 80 -14.17 17.97 -8.24
N GLN A 81 -15.37 18.15 -8.79
CA GLN A 81 -15.56 18.25 -10.24
C GLN A 81 -14.95 19.54 -10.82
N VAL A 82 -15.06 20.66 -10.09
CA VAL A 82 -14.49 21.95 -10.52
C VAL A 82 -12.95 21.87 -10.55
N ASP A 83 -12.37 21.20 -9.56
CA ASP A 83 -10.91 21.11 -9.37
C ASP A 83 -10.38 19.67 -9.49
N SER A 84 -10.90 18.94 -10.48
CA SER A 84 -10.43 17.58 -10.76
C SER A 84 -8.96 17.61 -11.19
N PRO A 85 -8.09 16.72 -10.68
CA PRO A 85 -6.69 16.63 -11.09
C PRO A 85 -6.53 16.04 -12.50
N VAL A 86 -7.59 15.45 -13.05
CA VAL A 86 -7.58 14.77 -14.34
C VAL A 86 -8.81 15.13 -15.16
N GLU A 87 -8.67 14.98 -16.47
CA GLU A 87 -9.76 15.09 -17.43
C GLU A 87 -9.62 14.04 -18.54
N VAL A 88 -10.68 13.87 -19.33
CA VAL A 88 -10.67 12.95 -20.47
C VAL A 88 -10.71 13.80 -21.74
N GLN A 89 -9.70 13.63 -22.58
CA GLN A 89 -9.65 14.21 -23.93
C GLN A 89 -9.45 13.08 -24.93
N ASP A 90 -10.32 13.01 -25.95
CA ASP A 90 -10.29 11.97 -27.00
C ASP A 90 -10.23 10.53 -26.44
N GLY A 91 -10.92 10.29 -25.32
CA GLY A 91 -10.97 8.98 -24.66
C GLY A 91 -9.75 8.62 -23.80
N ASN A 92 -8.74 9.49 -23.76
CA ASN A 92 -7.53 9.32 -22.96
C ASN A 92 -7.59 10.17 -21.68
N LEU A 93 -7.06 9.63 -20.59
CA LEU A 93 -6.93 10.36 -19.34
C LEU A 93 -5.71 11.31 -19.41
N ILE A 94 -5.93 12.57 -19.07
CA ILE A 94 -4.89 13.61 -19.06
C ILE A 94 -4.85 14.27 -17.68
N GLN A 95 -3.64 14.47 -17.16
CA GLN A 95 -3.42 15.23 -15.93
C GLN A 95 -3.56 16.73 -16.20
N ARG A 96 -4.36 17.41 -15.37
CA ARG A 96 -4.46 18.87 -15.39
C ARG A 96 -3.26 19.48 -14.67
N GLN A 97 -2.71 20.54 -15.25
CA GLN A 97 -1.57 21.27 -14.68
C GLN A 97 -2.01 22.45 -13.79
N ASP A 98 -3.25 22.88 -13.93
CA ASP A 98 -3.81 24.12 -13.37
C ASP A 98 -4.84 23.89 -12.25
N TYR A 99 -4.78 22.73 -11.59
CA TYR A 99 -5.66 22.40 -10.47
C TYR A 99 -5.07 22.87 -9.13
N SER A 100 -5.93 23.04 -8.14
CA SER A 100 -5.60 23.57 -6.80
C SER A 100 -5.47 22.49 -5.74
N TYR A 101 -5.13 21.26 -6.11
CA TYR A 101 -4.95 20.12 -5.19
C TYR A 101 -6.18 19.71 -4.38
N SER A 102 -7.40 20.12 -4.77
CA SER A 102 -8.62 19.80 -4.00
C SER A 102 -8.81 18.30 -3.76
N TRP A 103 -8.52 17.46 -4.76
CA TRP A 103 -8.57 16.00 -4.58
C TRP A 103 -7.62 15.52 -3.47
N ALA A 104 -6.36 15.94 -3.49
CA ALA A 104 -5.38 15.50 -2.50
C ALA A 104 -5.71 16.02 -1.10
N SER A 105 -6.15 17.28 -0.98
CA SER A 105 -6.59 17.87 0.28
C SER A 105 -7.85 17.20 0.84
N PHE A 106 -8.82 16.89 -0.01
CA PHE A 106 -10.04 16.15 0.37
C PHE A 106 -9.69 14.76 0.92
N MET A 107 -8.68 14.11 0.34
CA MET A 107 -8.26 12.77 0.72
C MET A 107 -7.34 12.74 1.94
N ASP A 108 -6.68 13.84 2.31
CA ASP A 108 -5.81 13.93 3.49
C ASP A 108 -6.61 13.68 4.79
N VAL A 109 -6.20 12.67 5.55
CA VAL A 109 -6.84 12.26 6.82
C VAL A 109 -6.78 13.33 7.90
N THR A 110 -5.84 14.27 7.82
CA THR A 110 -5.70 15.37 8.78
C THR A 110 -6.75 16.46 8.58
N ILE A 111 -7.36 16.53 7.40
CA ILE A 111 -8.48 17.42 7.10
C ILE A 111 -9.77 16.76 7.60
N PRO A 112 -10.69 17.46 8.31
CA PRO A 112 -11.80 16.81 9.00
C PRO A 112 -12.99 16.48 8.09
N VAL A 113 -12.76 15.87 6.93
CA VAL A 113 -13.82 15.28 6.10
C VAL A 113 -14.24 13.93 6.68
N ASP A 114 -15.53 13.62 6.67
CA ASP A 114 -16.04 12.32 7.11
C ASP A 114 -15.51 11.18 6.21
N VAL A 115 -15.07 10.08 6.82
CA VAL A 115 -14.50 8.91 6.13
C VAL A 115 -15.49 8.27 5.15
N ILE A 116 -16.78 8.23 5.51
CA ILE A 116 -17.84 7.70 4.65
C ILE A 116 -18.01 8.59 3.43
N VAL A 117 -17.92 9.92 3.61
CA VAL A 117 -17.99 10.88 2.51
C VAL A 117 -16.81 10.69 1.56
N ARG A 118 -15.56 10.64 2.05
CA ARG A 118 -14.38 10.36 1.20
C ARG A 118 -14.55 9.11 0.34
N LEU A 119 -14.88 8.00 0.99
CA LEU A 119 -15.01 6.71 0.32
C LEU A 119 -16.18 6.71 -0.69
N SER A 120 -17.29 7.38 -0.35
CA SER A 120 -18.44 7.50 -1.26
C SER A 120 -18.10 8.31 -2.52
N CYS A 121 -17.39 9.43 -2.38
CA CYS A 121 -16.98 10.25 -3.52
C CYS A 121 -15.98 9.51 -4.42
N LEU A 122 -14.96 8.86 -3.84
CA LEU A 122 -14.03 8.01 -4.60
C LEU A 122 -14.76 6.94 -5.40
N LYS A 123 -15.73 6.25 -4.77
CA LYS A 123 -16.55 5.23 -5.43
C LYS A 123 -17.38 5.81 -6.57
N SER A 124 -17.95 7.00 -6.41
CA SER A 124 -18.73 7.66 -7.46
C SER A 124 -17.85 8.07 -8.63
N ILE A 125 -16.69 8.68 -8.38
CA ILE A 125 -15.75 9.10 -9.43
C ILE A 125 -15.28 7.89 -10.25
N LEU A 126 -14.91 6.78 -9.61
CA LEU A 126 -14.44 5.57 -10.30
C LEU A 126 -15.54 4.83 -11.08
N LYS A 127 -16.82 5.11 -10.79
CA LYS A 127 -17.98 4.53 -11.47
C LYS A 127 -18.55 5.44 -12.57
N ASP A 128 -18.05 6.66 -12.67
CA ASP A 128 -18.51 7.62 -13.65
C ASP A 128 -18.20 7.12 -15.07
N GLU A 129 -19.23 7.06 -15.91
CA GLU A 129 -19.14 6.56 -17.28
C GLU A 129 -18.14 7.36 -18.12
N LYS A 130 -17.88 8.64 -17.75
CA LYS A 130 -16.85 9.47 -18.36
C LYS A 130 -15.48 8.80 -18.41
N PHE A 131 -15.16 7.97 -17.41
CA PHE A 131 -13.86 7.31 -17.27
C PHE A 131 -13.89 5.82 -17.59
N ALA A 132 -14.98 5.30 -18.17
CA ALA A 132 -15.14 3.85 -18.40
C ALA A 132 -13.98 3.24 -19.23
N THR A 133 -13.45 3.99 -20.20
CA THR A 133 -12.35 3.54 -21.08
C THR A 133 -10.95 3.64 -20.44
N CYS A 134 -10.80 4.43 -19.37
CA CYS A 134 -9.52 4.71 -18.72
C CYS A 134 -9.58 4.50 -17.20
N SER A 135 -10.44 3.59 -16.75
CA SER A 135 -10.74 3.40 -15.32
C SER A 135 -9.54 2.95 -14.48
N GLN A 136 -8.60 2.21 -15.08
CA GLN A 136 -7.39 1.75 -14.40
C GLN A 136 -6.34 2.86 -14.28
N GLU A 137 -6.19 3.65 -15.34
CA GLU A 137 -5.38 4.86 -15.35
C GLU A 137 -5.92 5.86 -14.34
N LEU A 138 -7.24 6.07 -14.31
CA LEU A 138 -7.90 6.94 -13.33
C LEU A 138 -7.62 6.49 -11.90
N LEU A 139 -7.78 5.19 -11.62
CA LEU A 139 -7.51 4.64 -10.30
C LEU A 139 -6.06 4.93 -9.85
N ARG A 140 -5.09 4.77 -10.75
CA ARG A 140 -3.68 5.07 -10.47
C ARG A 140 -3.45 6.56 -10.25
N GLU A 141 -4.02 7.43 -11.07
CA GLU A 141 -3.92 8.89 -10.92
C GLU A 141 -4.54 9.38 -9.60
N LEU A 142 -5.72 8.86 -9.23
CA LEU A 142 -6.37 9.24 -7.97
C LEU A 142 -5.62 8.73 -6.75
N ALA A 143 -4.94 7.59 -6.83
CA ALA A 143 -4.20 7.01 -5.72
C ALA A 143 -2.80 7.62 -5.54
N PHE A 144 -2.07 7.84 -6.64
CA PHE A 144 -0.69 8.31 -6.63
C PHE A 144 -0.55 9.81 -6.93
N GLY A 145 -1.66 10.50 -7.20
CA GLY A 145 -1.73 11.95 -7.27
C GLY A 145 -1.13 12.59 -6.02
N LYS A 146 -0.41 13.70 -6.21
CA LYS A 146 0.37 14.35 -5.16
C LYS A 146 -0.30 15.62 -4.67
N ASP A 147 -0.16 15.91 -3.39
CA ASP A 147 -0.51 17.21 -2.83
C ASP A 147 0.56 18.28 -3.12
N LYS A 148 0.32 19.50 -2.63
CA LYS A 148 1.28 20.63 -2.73
C LYS A 148 2.65 20.37 -2.07
N HIS A 149 2.77 19.33 -1.24
CA HIS A 149 4.00 18.93 -0.56
C HIS A 149 4.66 17.69 -1.21
N GLY A 150 4.11 17.18 -2.31
CA GLY A 150 4.62 16.01 -3.01
C GLY A 150 4.24 14.67 -2.37
N ARG A 151 3.33 14.65 -1.38
CA ARG A 151 2.82 13.43 -0.73
C ARG A 151 1.73 12.81 -1.58
N GLU A 152 1.77 11.50 -1.77
CA GLU A 152 0.78 10.77 -2.55
C GLU A 152 -0.50 10.53 -1.75
N VAL A 153 -1.66 10.60 -2.42
CA VAL A 153 -3.00 10.38 -1.83
C VAL A 153 -3.10 9.08 -1.04
N ILE A 154 -2.59 7.98 -1.59
CA ILE A 154 -2.63 6.65 -0.96
C ILE A 154 -1.89 6.63 0.40
N GLN A 155 -0.93 7.53 0.59
CA GLN A 155 -0.15 7.63 1.83
C GLN A 155 -0.89 8.46 2.89
N ILE A 156 -1.57 9.54 2.47
CA ILE A 156 -2.18 10.52 3.38
C ILE A 156 -3.66 10.24 3.69
N THR A 157 -4.31 9.31 2.99
CA THR A 157 -5.74 9.03 3.19
C THR A 157 -6.06 8.14 4.40
N ASP A 158 -7.34 8.02 4.74
CA ASP A 158 -7.78 7.19 5.86
C ASP A 158 -7.65 5.68 5.55
N ALA A 159 -7.71 4.85 6.58
CA ALA A 159 -7.50 3.40 6.44
C ALA A 159 -8.53 2.71 5.55
N ALA A 160 -9.81 3.10 5.60
CA ALA A 160 -10.87 2.47 4.82
C ALA A 160 -10.73 2.81 3.32
N THR A 161 -10.43 4.07 3.03
CA THR A 161 -10.20 4.55 1.66
C THR A 161 -8.91 3.97 1.08
N ARG A 162 -7.82 3.93 1.86
CA ARG A 162 -6.56 3.27 1.46
C ARG A 162 -6.78 1.79 1.14
N LYS A 163 -7.52 1.08 1.99
CA LYS A 163 -7.85 -0.34 1.74
C LYS A 163 -8.60 -0.50 0.42
N TYR A 164 -9.60 0.34 0.17
CA TYR A 164 -10.39 0.29 -1.07
C TYR A 164 -9.55 0.51 -2.34
N LEU A 165 -8.58 1.43 -2.28
CA LEU A 165 -7.61 1.66 -3.35
C LEU A 165 -6.68 0.47 -3.54
N ASN A 166 -6.05 -0.01 -2.46
CA ASN A 166 -5.14 -1.15 -2.49
C ASN A 166 -5.80 -2.41 -3.08
N ASP A 167 -7.03 -2.73 -2.64
CA ASP A 167 -7.82 -3.88 -3.11
C ASP A 167 -8.03 -3.89 -4.64
N ARG A 168 -7.93 -2.72 -5.30
CA ARG A 168 -8.07 -2.58 -6.76
C ARG A 168 -6.74 -2.41 -7.49
N LEU A 169 -5.74 -1.82 -6.83
CA LEU A 169 -4.43 -1.58 -7.42
C LEU A 169 -3.52 -2.82 -7.36
N PHE A 170 -3.61 -3.59 -6.30
CA PHE A 170 -2.65 -4.65 -5.98
C PHE A 170 -3.32 -6.01 -5.95
N PHE A 171 -2.56 -7.04 -6.34
CA PHE A 171 -3.04 -8.41 -6.26
C PHE A 171 -3.34 -8.77 -4.80
N CYS A 172 -4.57 -9.22 -4.56
CA CYS A 172 -5.12 -9.47 -3.22
C CYS A 172 -5.05 -8.25 -2.26
N GLY A 173 -5.03 -7.03 -2.80
CA GLY A 173 -4.90 -5.80 -2.00
C GLY A 173 -3.54 -5.59 -1.34
N ARG A 174 -2.52 -6.37 -1.72
CA ARG A 174 -1.23 -6.41 -1.00
C ARG A 174 -0.01 -6.44 -1.90
N TYR A 175 -0.07 -7.20 -2.99
CA TYR A 175 1.09 -7.48 -3.83
C TYR A 175 1.08 -6.63 -5.10
N GLU A 176 2.00 -5.68 -5.19
CA GLU A 176 2.26 -4.90 -6.40
C GLU A 176 3.21 -5.70 -7.31
N ILE A 177 2.65 -6.47 -8.24
CA ILE A 177 3.44 -7.29 -9.17
C ILE A 177 4.13 -6.39 -10.19
N PHE A 178 5.40 -6.69 -10.47
CA PHE A 178 6.19 -5.90 -11.41
C PHE A 178 5.71 -6.13 -12.85
N GLU A 179 5.70 -5.08 -13.66
CA GLU A 179 5.18 -5.13 -15.03
C GLU A 179 6.09 -5.91 -16.01
N GLY A 180 7.31 -6.25 -15.58
CA GLY A 180 8.28 -7.01 -16.36
C GLY A 180 7.94 -8.50 -16.54
N PRO A 181 8.71 -9.22 -17.38
CA PRO A 181 8.53 -10.65 -17.56
C PRO A 181 8.70 -11.43 -16.25
N PRO A 182 8.05 -12.59 -16.10
CA PRO A 182 8.33 -13.50 -14.99
C PRO A 182 9.82 -13.83 -14.91
N VAL A 183 10.33 -13.96 -13.68
CA VAL A 183 11.71 -14.36 -13.41
C VAL A 183 11.95 -15.79 -13.87
N HIS A 184 10.94 -16.64 -13.74
CA HIS A 184 11.00 -18.03 -14.14
C HIS A 184 9.62 -18.53 -14.60
N VAL A 185 9.61 -19.36 -15.63
CA VAL A 185 8.43 -20.05 -16.13
C VAL A 185 8.81 -21.49 -16.45
N SER A 186 8.03 -22.44 -15.94
CA SER A 186 8.10 -23.86 -16.26
C SER A 186 6.69 -24.41 -16.54
N ASN A 187 6.59 -25.70 -16.84
CA ASN A 187 5.30 -26.37 -17.03
C ASN A 187 4.46 -26.44 -15.75
N THR A 188 5.07 -26.31 -14.58
CA THR A 188 4.41 -26.47 -13.27
C THR A 188 4.46 -25.23 -12.39
N ALA A 189 5.26 -24.21 -12.75
CA ALA A 189 5.39 -23.01 -11.95
C ALA A 189 5.67 -21.73 -12.75
N VAL A 190 5.20 -20.60 -12.21
CA VAL A 190 5.52 -19.25 -12.67
C VAL A 190 6.01 -18.42 -11.48
N VAL A 191 7.13 -17.73 -11.64
CA VAL A 191 7.72 -16.90 -10.58
C VAL A 191 7.80 -15.45 -11.04
N VAL A 192 7.24 -14.54 -10.26
CA VAL A 192 7.25 -13.09 -10.53
C VAL A 192 7.81 -12.32 -9.34
N MET A 193 8.33 -11.12 -9.60
CA MET A 193 8.69 -10.17 -8.54
C MET A 193 7.51 -9.29 -8.18
N ALA A 194 7.40 -8.95 -6.90
CA ALA A 194 6.41 -8.01 -6.41
C ALA A 194 6.94 -7.17 -5.26
N TYR A 195 6.26 -6.07 -4.95
CA TYR A 195 6.34 -5.46 -3.63
C TYR A 195 5.20 -5.96 -2.74
N ASP A 196 5.53 -6.37 -1.52
CA ASP A 196 4.59 -6.68 -0.46
C ASP A 196 4.39 -5.43 0.42
N HIS A 197 3.21 -4.82 0.31
CA HIS A 197 2.82 -3.64 1.09
C HIS A 197 2.25 -3.96 2.48
N GLY A 198 1.95 -5.23 2.76
CA GLY A 198 1.26 -5.67 3.98
C GLY A 198 2.16 -6.39 5.00
N ILE A 199 3.39 -6.75 4.63
CA ILE A 199 4.27 -7.58 5.44
C ILE A 199 4.53 -7.01 6.85
N CYS A 200 4.76 -5.71 6.96
CA CYS A 200 5.08 -5.07 8.25
C CYS A 200 3.89 -5.16 9.21
N ALA A 201 2.70 -4.80 8.74
CA ALA A 201 1.48 -4.89 9.54
C ALA A 201 1.19 -6.36 9.93
N GLN A 202 1.36 -7.31 9.00
CA GLN A 202 1.17 -8.72 9.32
C GLN A 202 2.15 -9.20 10.40
N LEU A 203 3.44 -8.86 10.28
CA LEU A 203 4.45 -9.23 11.26
C LEU A 203 4.15 -8.64 12.64
N PHE A 204 3.68 -7.39 12.69
CA PHE A 204 3.22 -6.78 13.94
C PHE A 204 2.10 -7.61 14.56
N GLN A 205 1.05 -7.92 13.79
CA GLN A 205 -0.09 -8.69 14.31
C GLN A 205 0.29 -10.11 14.74
N GLN A 206 1.27 -10.73 14.09
CA GLN A 206 1.77 -12.07 14.43
C GLN A 206 2.66 -12.10 15.69
N HIS A 207 3.33 -11.00 16.01
CA HIS A 207 4.33 -10.96 17.07
C HIS A 207 4.00 -10.01 18.22
N LYS A 208 2.88 -9.29 18.16
CA LYS A 208 2.40 -8.49 19.28
C LYS A 208 2.15 -9.34 20.52
N ASN A 209 2.40 -8.75 21.68
CA ASN A 209 2.15 -9.33 22.98
C ASN A 209 0.66 -9.21 23.36
N ASN A 210 0.31 -9.63 24.58
CA ASN A 210 -1.06 -9.60 25.08
C ASN A 210 -1.65 -8.18 25.20
N ASP A 211 -0.79 -7.17 25.31
CA ASP A 211 -1.17 -5.76 25.39
C ASP A 211 -1.30 -5.12 23.99
N SER A 212 -1.26 -5.92 22.93
CA SER A 212 -1.33 -5.49 21.53
C SER A 212 -0.19 -4.60 21.04
N ASN A 213 0.97 -4.65 21.71
CA ASN A 213 2.20 -3.96 21.32
C ASN A 213 3.34 -4.95 21.04
N LEU A 214 4.43 -4.51 20.42
CA LEU A 214 5.63 -5.34 20.27
C LEU A 214 6.60 -5.14 21.44
N ASP A 215 7.00 -6.23 22.08
CA ASP A 215 8.18 -6.23 22.95
C ASP A 215 9.47 -6.36 22.11
N VAL A 216 10.63 -6.27 22.77
CA VAL A 216 11.93 -6.40 22.11
C VAL A 216 12.05 -7.72 21.35
N ASN A 217 11.54 -8.82 21.92
CA ASN A 217 11.62 -10.14 21.29
C ASN A 217 10.79 -10.21 20.00
N GLY A 218 9.57 -9.68 20.03
CA GLY A 218 8.70 -9.55 18.86
C GLY A 218 9.35 -8.68 17.80
N PHE A 219 9.92 -7.54 18.19
CA PHE A 219 10.66 -6.66 17.28
C PHE A 219 11.82 -7.37 16.58
N ILE A 220 12.64 -8.13 17.32
CA ILE A 220 13.75 -8.90 16.75
C ILE A 220 13.22 -9.97 15.78
N LYS A 221 12.15 -10.70 16.14
CA LYS A 221 11.53 -11.70 15.25
C LYS A 221 11.05 -11.08 13.94
N CYS A 222 10.37 -9.94 14.00
CA CYS A 222 9.94 -9.21 12.80
C CYS A 222 11.15 -8.82 11.93
N ASN A 223 12.18 -8.22 12.53
CA ASN A 223 13.37 -7.78 11.78
C ASN A 223 14.17 -8.93 11.19
N LYS A 224 14.12 -10.13 11.79
CA LYS A 224 14.68 -11.34 11.20
C LYS A 224 13.99 -11.70 9.89
N VAL A 225 12.65 -11.71 9.88
CA VAL A 225 11.86 -12.00 8.66
C VAL A 225 12.07 -10.93 7.58
N LEU A 226 12.26 -9.67 7.98
CA LEU A 226 12.55 -8.57 7.06
C LEU A 226 14.00 -8.58 6.53
N GLY A 227 14.79 -9.61 6.85
CA GLY A 227 16.17 -9.77 6.36
C GLY A 227 17.18 -8.80 6.98
N ARG A 228 16.86 -8.18 8.12
CA ARG A 228 17.74 -7.19 8.77
C ARG A 228 18.69 -7.79 9.81
N VAL A 229 18.41 -9.02 10.26
CA VAL A 229 19.27 -9.78 11.18
C VAL A 229 20.21 -10.66 10.36
N VAL A 230 21.53 -10.56 10.61
CA VAL A 230 22.53 -11.33 9.85
C VAL A 230 22.98 -12.52 10.70
N SER A 231 22.61 -13.74 10.28
CA SER A 231 22.74 -14.98 11.05
C SER A 231 24.16 -15.48 11.32
N LYS A 232 25.22 -14.81 10.86
CA LYS A 232 26.60 -15.28 11.09
C LYS A 232 27.11 -14.86 12.45
N ILE A 233 26.58 -15.50 13.49
CA ILE A 233 27.00 -15.29 14.87
C ILE A 233 27.68 -16.55 15.39
N GLU A 234 29.01 -16.57 15.34
CA GLU A 234 29.79 -17.75 15.72
C GLU A 234 30.15 -17.73 17.21
N THR A 235 30.24 -16.54 17.83
CA THR A 235 30.71 -16.39 19.22
C THR A 235 29.65 -15.83 20.17
N LYS A 236 29.76 -16.20 21.47
CA LYS A 236 28.91 -15.63 22.54
C LYS A 236 29.01 -14.10 22.64
N ARG A 237 30.18 -13.54 22.32
CA ARG A 237 30.43 -12.09 22.37
C ARG A 237 29.65 -11.37 21.27
N GLU A 238 29.64 -11.91 20.05
CA GLU A 238 28.87 -11.35 18.93
C GLU A 238 27.36 -11.44 19.19
N LYS A 239 26.86 -12.54 19.78
CA LYS A 239 25.44 -12.65 20.18
C LYS A 239 25.04 -11.55 21.16
N LYS A 240 25.92 -11.23 22.12
CA LYS A 240 25.67 -10.17 23.10
C LYS A 240 25.66 -8.78 22.44
N LEU A 241 26.64 -8.50 21.59
CA LEU A 241 26.76 -7.23 20.86
C LEU A 241 25.56 -7.01 19.93
N GLU A 242 25.08 -8.05 19.26
CA GLU A 242 23.89 -7.95 18.41
C GLU A 242 22.62 -7.74 19.23
N GLY A 243 22.47 -8.44 20.36
CA GLY A 243 21.37 -8.20 21.30
C GLY A 243 21.35 -6.75 21.79
N GLU A 244 22.49 -6.21 22.21
CA GLU A 244 22.65 -4.81 22.64
C GLU A 244 22.30 -3.82 21.52
N LYS A 245 22.67 -4.13 20.28
CA LYS A 245 22.33 -3.31 19.10
C LYS A 245 20.81 -3.27 18.88
N TRP A 246 20.14 -4.42 18.91
CA TRP A 246 18.68 -4.49 18.70
C TRP A 246 17.91 -3.84 19.85
N GLU A 247 18.39 -3.97 21.09
CA GLU A 247 17.83 -3.29 22.25
C GLU A 247 17.94 -1.75 22.10
N THR A 248 19.11 -1.27 21.67
CA THR A 248 19.34 0.17 21.43
C THR A 248 18.43 0.69 20.31
N GLU A 249 18.27 -0.08 19.24
CA GLU A 249 17.37 0.28 18.14
C GLU A 249 15.92 0.29 18.58
N PHE A 250 15.49 -0.71 19.37
CA PHE A 250 14.14 -0.76 19.94
C PHE A 250 13.85 0.50 20.78
N GLN A 251 14.77 0.88 21.67
CA GLN A 251 14.64 2.08 22.51
C GLN A 251 14.59 3.38 21.69
N LEU A 252 15.21 3.43 20.52
CA LEU A 252 15.12 4.59 19.62
C LEU A 252 13.70 4.78 19.08
N TRP A 253 12.96 3.68 18.90
CA TRP A 253 11.62 3.66 18.32
C TRP A 253 10.51 3.69 19.37
N ASP A 254 10.79 3.27 20.61
CA ASP A 254 9.91 3.39 21.77
C ASP A 254 9.88 4.84 22.27
N LYS A 255 8.99 5.66 21.67
CA LYS A 255 9.04 7.12 21.85
C LYS A 255 8.56 7.58 23.22
N ASP A 256 7.70 6.79 23.86
CA ASP A 256 7.21 7.07 25.21
C ASP A 256 7.98 6.29 26.29
N SER A 257 8.95 5.46 25.90
CA SER A 257 9.80 4.66 26.78
C SER A 257 9.00 3.74 27.69
N ASN A 258 7.89 3.21 27.17
CA ASN A 258 7.00 2.31 27.91
C ASN A 258 7.45 0.84 27.86
N GLY A 259 8.53 0.54 27.12
CA GLY A 259 9.07 -0.81 26.93
C GLY A 259 8.37 -1.62 25.84
N SER A 260 7.55 -0.99 25.00
CA SER A 260 6.78 -1.62 23.93
C SER A 260 6.61 -0.68 22.74
N LEU A 261 6.52 -1.24 21.52
CA LEU A 261 6.22 -0.46 20.32
C LEU A 261 4.75 -0.61 19.93
N SER A 262 4.08 0.50 19.73
CA SER A 262 2.78 0.55 19.05
C SER A 262 2.91 0.16 17.57
N GLU A 263 1.78 -0.17 16.93
CA GLU A 263 1.75 -0.49 15.49
C GLU A 263 2.32 0.67 14.66
N ASP A 264 1.97 1.91 14.99
CA ASP A 264 2.45 3.10 14.29
C ASP A 264 3.95 3.34 14.45
N GLU A 265 4.53 3.06 15.62
CA GLU A 265 5.99 3.14 15.82
C GLU A 265 6.71 2.08 15.00
N PHE A 266 6.23 0.84 15.03
CA PHE A 266 6.83 -0.25 14.26
C PHE A 266 6.72 -0.02 12.74
N LEU A 267 5.56 0.42 12.25
CA LEU A 267 5.39 0.72 10.83
C LEU A 267 6.28 1.88 10.37
N ARG A 268 6.50 2.90 11.22
CA ARG A 268 7.48 3.97 10.95
C ARG A 268 8.92 3.45 10.91
N CYS A 269 9.28 2.56 11.82
CA CYS A 269 10.57 1.86 11.82
C CYS A 269 10.79 1.11 10.49
N CYS A 270 9.84 0.28 10.09
CA CYS A 270 9.90 -0.42 8.80
C CYS A 270 9.95 0.55 7.61
N GLY A 271 9.19 1.64 7.68
CA GLY A 271 9.23 2.73 6.70
C GLY A 271 10.64 3.26 6.47
N GLN A 272 11.38 3.51 7.55
CA GLN A 272 12.74 4.05 7.50
C GLN A 272 13.77 3.04 6.97
N HIS A 273 13.66 1.76 7.35
CA HIS A 273 14.71 0.78 7.07
C HIS A 273 14.53 -0.01 5.77
N ILE A 274 13.28 -0.29 5.37
CA ILE A 274 12.98 -1.12 4.19
C ILE A 274 12.06 -0.44 3.18
N GLY A 275 11.63 0.81 3.42
CA GLY A 275 10.90 1.60 2.44
C GLY A 275 9.38 1.34 2.38
N LYS A 276 8.75 1.07 3.53
CA LYS A 276 7.29 0.78 3.72
C LYS A 276 6.77 -0.48 3.01
N LYS A 277 7.50 -1.04 2.05
CA LYS A 277 7.15 -2.26 1.29
C LYS A 277 8.38 -3.14 1.09
N LEU A 278 8.21 -4.45 1.09
CA LEU A 278 9.31 -5.40 0.92
C LEU A 278 9.31 -5.97 -0.51
N LYS A 279 10.47 -6.05 -1.15
CA LYS A 279 10.58 -6.75 -2.44
C LYS A 279 10.55 -8.26 -2.19
N VAL A 280 9.65 -8.97 -2.88
CA VAL A 280 9.43 -10.41 -2.71
C VAL A 280 9.39 -11.14 -4.04
N ALA A 281 9.64 -12.44 -4.01
CA ALA A 281 9.37 -13.36 -5.10
C ALA A 281 8.08 -14.15 -4.81
N MET A 282 7.15 -14.15 -5.76
CA MET A 282 5.92 -14.92 -5.69
C MET A 282 6.01 -16.09 -6.67
N LYS A 283 5.99 -17.32 -6.16
CA LYS A 283 5.98 -18.55 -6.97
C LYS A 283 4.57 -19.13 -6.96
N PHE A 284 3.96 -19.15 -8.14
CA PHE A 284 2.66 -19.74 -8.43
C PHE A 284 2.89 -21.16 -8.96
N MET A 285 2.20 -22.15 -8.39
CA MET A 285 2.39 -23.56 -8.68
C MET A 285 1.06 -24.19 -9.13
N LYS A 286 1.17 -25.09 -10.10
CA LYS A 286 0.05 -25.82 -10.71
C LYS A 286 -0.45 -26.97 -9.82
N ASN A 287 0.49 -27.70 -9.24
CA ASN A 287 0.23 -28.97 -8.57
C ASN A 287 0.21 -28.79 -7.03
N ALA A 288 -0.87 -29.26 -6.39
CA ALA A 288 -1.09 -29.09 -4.95
C ALA A 288 -0.14 -29.90 -4.07
N ASP A 289 0.19 -31.10 -4.54
CA ASP A 289 1.14 -32.03 -3.92
C ASP A 289 2.57 -31.49 -3.97
N GLU A 290 3.01 -30.95 -5.10
CA GLU A 290 4.32 -30.27 -5.19
C GLU A 290 4.39 -29.05 -4.26
N TYR A 291 3.31 -28.24 -4.23
CA TYR A 291 3.22 -27.11 -3.31
C TYR A 291 3.33 -27.56 -1.85
N LYS A 292 2.54 -28.56 -1.45
CA LYS A 292 2.54 -29.08 -0.09
C LYS A 292 3.90 -29.68 0.28
N HIS A 293 4.51 -30.43 -0.63
CA HIS A 293 5.83 -31.00 -0.42
C HIS A 293 6.89 -29.91 -0.18
N GLU A 294 6.85 -28.81 -0.94
CA GLU A 294 7.75 -27.66 -0.74
C GLU A 294 7.56 -26.98 0.62
N ILE A 295 6.31 -26.87 1.11
CA ILE A 295 6.03 -26.34 2.46
C ILE A 295 6.56 -27.29 3.53
N ASP A 296 6.15 -28.55 3.48
CA ASP A 296 6.44 -29.55 4.51
C ASP A 296 7.95 -29.83 4.61
N THR A 297 8.66 -29.85 3.48
CA THR A 297 10.10 -30.16 3.44
C THR A 297 10.97 -29.04 4.02
N ARG A 298 10.49 -27.78 3.98
CA ARG A 298 11.25 -26.63 4.50
C ARG A 298 10.87 -26.28 5.94
N ASP A 299 9.86 -26.92 6.49
CA ASP A 299 9.44 -26.67 7.86
C ASP A 299 10.56 -27.00 8.85
N GLY A 300 10.80 -26.09 9.79
CA GLY A 300 11.86 -26.22 10.79
C GLY A 300 13.30 -26.11 10.28
N LEU A 301 13.55 -25.89 8.98
CA LEU A 301 14.90 -25.69 8.47
C LEU A 301 15.44 -24.29 8.77
N ASP A 302 16.76 -24.19 8.95
CA ASP A 302 17.44 -22.93 9.22
C ASP A 302 17.44 -22.04 7.96
N ASP A 303 16.90 -20.83 8.12
CA ASP A 303 16.74 -19.81 7.09
C ASP A 303 18.06 -19.22 6.59
N THR A 304 19.16 -19.52 7.28
CA THR A 304 20.53 -19.20 6.84
C THR A 304 20.99 -20.07 5.67
N PHE A 305 20.45 -21.29 5.56
CA PHE A 305 20.86 -22.27 4.55
C PHE A 305 19.79 -22.52 3.49
N VAL A 306 18.52 -22.42 3.87
CA VAL A 306 17.38 -22.70 3.00
C VAL A 306 16.49 -21.47 2.91
N LEU A 307 16.11 -21.11 1.68
CA LEU A 307 15.22 -19.97 1.47
C LEU A 307 13.88 -20.18 2.17
N SER A 308 13.61 -19.35 3.18
CA SER A 308 12.40 -19.39 3.97
C SER A 308 11.19 -18.81 3.23
N PHE A 309 10.00 -19.11 3.75
CA PHE A 309 8.76 -18.47 3.32
C PHE A 309 8.50 -17.22 4.14
N LEU A 310 7.97 -16.19 3.49
CA LEU A 310 7.46 -15.01 4.17
C LEU A 310 6.02 -15.27 4.64
N PRO A 311 5.58 -14.64 5.74
CA PRO A 311 4.18 -14.60 6.10
C PRO A 311 3.31 -14.10 4.94
N THR A 312 2.25 -14.86 4.62
CA THR A 312 1.33 -14.54 3.52
C THR A 312 -0.11 -14.50 4.00
N ILE A 313 -1.00 -14.09 3.10
CA ILE A 313 -2.44 -14.29 3.25
C ILE A 313 -2.84 -15.74 2.94
N ASP A 314 -4.08 -16.09 3.25
CA ASP A 314 -4.63 -17.43 3.01
C ASP A 314 -4.70 -17.79 1.51
N GLN A 315 -4.44 -19.06 1.19
CA GLN A 315 -4.52 -19.58 -0.18
C GLN A 315 -5.87 -19.36 -0.85
N ALA A 316 -6.97 -19.42 -0.09
CA ALA A 316 -8.31 -19.17 -0.61
C ALA A 316 -8.46 -17.74 -1.17
N ILE A 317 -7.79 -16.75 -0.56
CA ILE A 317 -7.80 -15.37 -1.03
C ILE A 317 -7.01 -15.26 -2.33
N PHE A 318 -5.84 -15.89 -2.42
CA PHE A 318 -5.09 -15.95 -3.69
C PHE A 318 -5.95 -16.53 -4.80
N GLN A 319 -6.51 -17.73 -4.58
CA GLN A 319 -7.32 -18.45 -5.56
C GLN A 319 -8.52 -17.65 -6.07
N ALA A 320 -9.22 -16.95 -5.17
CA ALA A 320 -10.36 -16.10 -5.54
C ALA A 320 -9.95 -14.94 -6.47
N ASN A 321 -8.71 -14.46 -6.38
CA ASN A 321 -8.22 -13.31 -7.12
C ASN A 321 -7.40 -13.66 -8.38
N LEU A 322 -7.10 -14.93 -8.65
CA LEU A 322 -6.30 -15.31 -9.84
C LEU A 322 -6.95 -14.93 -11.17
N LYS A 323 -8.28 -14.84 -11.22
CA LYS A 323 -9.03 -14.47 -12.43
C LYS A 323 -8.80 -13.02 -12.84
N THR A 324 -8.50 -12.14 -11.90
CA THR A 324 -8.22 -10.72 -12.17
C THR A 324 -6.75 -10.46 -12.40
N LEU A 325 -5.89 -11.44 -12.07
CA LEU A 325 -4.46 -11.31 -12.17
C LEU A 325 -4.00 -11.43 -13.63
N LYS A 326 -3.38 -10.36 -14.12
CA LYS A 326 -2.70 -10.32 -15.42
C LYS A 326 -1.22 -10.15 -15.18
N ILE A 327 -0.43 -11.08 -15.72
CA ILE A 327 1.03 -10.98 -15.71
C ILE A 327 1.56 -10.84 -17.13
N HIS A 328 2.76 -10.29 -17.26
CA HIS A 328 3.45 -10.18 -18.53
C HIS A 328 3.56 -11.56 -19.21
N GLY A 329 3.29 -11.62 -20.51
CA GLY A 329 3.26 -12.86 -21.28
C GLY A 329 1.90 -13.56 -21.35
N GLY A 330 0.89 -13.08 -20.62
CA GLY A 330 -0.51 -13.53 -20.79
C GLY A 330 -0.81 -14.94 -20.28
N TYR A 331 0.00 -15.45 -19.34
CA TYR A 331 -0.21 -16.78 -18.76
C TYR A 331 -1.54 -16.85 -17.97
N PRO A 332 -2.33 -17.92 -18.14
CA PRO A 332 -3.58 -18.09 -17.41
C PRO A 332 -3.27 -18.48 -15.95
N MET A 333 -3.18 -17.48 -15.06
CA MET A 333 -2.78 -17.68 -13.66
C MET A 333 -3.74 -18.56 -12.86
N THR A 334 -4.97 -18.76 -13.35
CA THR A 334 -5.92 -19.74 -12.79
C THR A 334 -5.44 -21.19 -12.88
N GLU A 335 -4.48 -21.49 -13.77
CA GLU A 335 -3.83 -22.82 -13.82
C GLU A 335 -2.76 -23.02 -12.74
N TYR A 336 -2.38 -21.97 -12.01
CA TYR A 336 -1.33 -22.01 -10.99
C TYR A 336 -1.88 -21.55 -9.61
N PRO A 337 -2.80 -22.31 -9.00
CA PRO A 337 -3.60 -21.85 -7.87
C PRO A 337 -2.89 -21.82 -6.52
N HIS A 338 -1.68 -22.39 -6.44
CA HIS A 338 -0.95 -22.51 -5.18
C HIS A 338 0.19 -21.51 -5.13
N VAL A 339 0.14 -20.56 -4.19
CA VAL A 339 1.06 -19.42 -4.17
C VAL A 339 1.95 -19.47 -2.93
N MET A 340 3.25 -19.34 -3.12
CA MET A 340 4.19 -19.09 -2.02
C MET A 340 4.90 -17.77 -2.24
N VAL A 341 5.22 -17.09 -1.14
CA VAL A 341 5.95 -15.82 -1.16
C VAL A 341 7.24 -16.01 -0.39
N MET A 342 8.35 -15.57 -1.00
CA MET A 342 9.71 -15.74 -0.49
C MET A 342 10.45 -14.41 -0.56
N PRO A 343 11.53 -14.23 0.23
CA PRO A 343 12.42 -13.10 0.05
C PRO A 343 12.90 -12.99 -1.39
N ALA A 344 12.99 -11.76 -1.89
CA ALA A 344 13.55 -11.52 -3.21
C ALA A 344 15.05 -11.80 -3.20
N ALA A 345 15.48 -12.82 -3.94
CA ALA A 345 16.91 -13.01 -4.21
C ALA A 345 17.43 -11.92 -5.16
N ASP A 346 18.69 -11.52 -4.96
CA ASP A 346 19.42 -10.65 -5.88
C ASP A 346 19.74 -11.40 -7.18
N ARG A 347 20.42 -12.55 -7.09
CA ARG A 347 20.87 -13.34 -8.25
C ARG A 347 20.91 -14.83 -7.96
N SER A 348 20.69 -15.63 -9.02
CA SER A 348 21.03 -17.05 -9.00
C SER A 348 22.55 -17.26 -9.08
N LEU A 349 23.04 -18.43 -8.66
CA LEU A 349 24.46 -18.78 -8.82
C LEU A 349 24.86 -18.85 -10.30
N GLU A 350 23.93 -19.22 -11.19
CA GLU A 350 24.13 -19.17 -12.64
C GLU A 350 24.42 -17.73 -13.11
N ASP A 351 23.59 -16.77 -12.69
CA ASP A 351 23.79 -15.36 -13.00
C ASP A 351 25.10 -14.81 -12.45
N ILE A 352 25.45 -15.16 -11.21
CA ILE A 352 26.72 -14.78 -10.58
C ILE A 352 27.88 -15.34 -11.41
N TYR A 353 27.82 -16.62 -11.78
CA TYR A 353 28.88 -17.25 -12.56
C TYR A 353 29.06 -16.59 -13.93
N LEU A 354 27.96 -16.30 -14.63
CA LEU A 354 27.98 -15.71 -15.97
C LEU A 354 28.39 -14.23 -15.97
N LYS A 355 27.94 -13.44 -14.98
CA LYS A 355 28.05 -11.98 -14.98
C LYS A 355 29.16 -11.45 -14.06
N GLU A 356 29.49 -12.14 -12.98
CA GLU A 356 30.45 -11.67 -11.96
C GLU A 356 31.82 -12.35 -12.05
N ARG A 357 31.97 -13.43 -12.84
CA ARG A 357 33.24 -14.18 -13.05
C ARG A 357 34.01 -14.41 -11.74
N PRO A 358 33.44 -15.16 -10.79
CA PRO A 358 34.03 -15.30 -9.46
C PRO A 358 35.41 -15.98 -9.53
N SER A 359 36.43 -15.41 -8.89
CA SER A 359 37.78 -15.99 -8.78
C SER A 359 38.03 -16.59 -7.40
N GLU A 360 38.24 -15.77 -6.37
CA GLU A 360 38.44 -16.22 -4.97
C GLU A 360 37.10 -16.54 -4.26
N ASN A 361 36.02 -15.83 -4.62
CA ASN A 361 34.69 -15.95 -4.01
C ASN A 361 34.03 -17.32 -4.25
N GLU A 362 34.49 -18.08 -5.25
CA GLU A 362 33.95 -19.41 -5.54
C GLU A 362 34.13 -20.37 -4.36
N ARG A 363 35.25 -20.28 -3.63
CA ARG A 363 35.49 -21.17 -2.49
C ARG A 363 34.47 -20.94 -1.38
N ILE A 364 34.16 -19.68 -1.09
CA ILE A 364 33.17 -19.29 -0.07
C ILE A 364 31.77 -19.74 -0.49
N LEU A 365 31.39 -19.52 -1.76
CA LEU A 365 30.10 -19.95 -2.28
C LEU A 365 29.96 -21.48 -2.24
N ARG A 366 30.98 -22.23 -2.66
CA ARG A 366 30.99 -23.70 -2.59
C ARG A 366 30.89 -24.20 -1.15
N GLN A 367 31.59 -23.55 -0.22
CA GLN A 367 31.51 -23.88 1.19
C GLN A 367 30.10 -23.67 1.74
N GLN A 368 29.46 -22.53 1.44
CA GLN A 368 28.08 -22.24 1.85
C GLN A 368 27.08 -23.25 1.27
N ILE A 369 27.24 -23.62 0.00
CA ILE A 369 26.42 -24.66 -0.63
C ILE A 369 26.62 -26.01 0.08
N ALA A 370 27.87 -26.39 0.40
CA ALA A 370 28.17 -27.63 1.10
C ALA A 370 27.61 -27.62 2.54
N GLU A 371 27.66 -26.49 3.23
CA GLU A 371 27.05 -26.31 4.55
C GLU A 371 25.53 -26.44 4.49
N GLY A 372 24.88 -25.86 3.47
CA GLY A 372 23.45 -26.02 3.27
C GLY A 372 23.03 -27.45 2.93
N ILE A 373 23.80 -28.15 2.09
CA ILE A 373 23.58 -29.58 1.80
C ILE A 373 23.77 -30.42 3.06
N LYS A 374 24.81 -30.14 3.86
CA LYS A 374 25.04 -30.80 5.14
C LYS A 374 23.85 -30.60 6.07
N HIS A 375 23.32 -29.37 6.16
CA HIS A 375 22.13 -29.05 6.96
C HIS A 375 20.91 -29.88 6.52
N LEU A 376 20.67 -29.99 5.20
CA LEU A 376 19.59 -30.85 4.68
C LEU A 376 19.78 -32.32 5.08
N HIS A 377 20.98 -32.86 4.89
CA HIS A 377 21.28 -34.26 5.24
C HIS A 377 21.14 -34.53 6.76
N GLN A 378 21.48 -33.56 7.61
CA GLN A 378 21.29 -33.66 9.06
C GLN A 378 19.81 -33.70 9.47
N ASN A 379 18.92 -33.20 8.61
CA ASN A 379 17.46 -33.27 8.77
C ASN A 379 16.86 -34.41 7.92
N GLU A 380 17.67 -35.38 7.49
CA GLU A 380 17.24 -36.55 6.70
C GLU A 380 16.62 -36.21 5.33
N LEU A 381 16.95 -35.03 4.79
CA LEU A 381 16.47 -34.54 3.50
C LEU A 381 17.57 -34.54 2.45
N VAL A 382 17.20 -34.83 1.20
CA VAL A 382 18.06 -34.70 0.03
C VAL A 382 17.38 -33.76 -0.96
N HIS A 383 18.07 -32.71 -1.40
CA HIS A 383 17.47 -31.72 -2.33
C HIS A 383 17.07 -32.34 -3.68
N GLY A 384 17.81 -33.35 -4.18
CA GLY A 384 17.47 -34.07 -5.41
C GLY A 384 17.68 -33.33 -6.75
N ASP A 385 17.84 -32.01 -6.74
CA ASP A 385 18.01 -31.16 -7.94
C ASP A 385 18.97 -29.98 -7.65
N VAL A 386 20.15 -30.27 -7.08
CA VAL A 386 21.15 -29.24 -6.80
C VAL A 386 21.79 -28.79 -8.12
N LYS A 387 21.42 -27.59 -8.57
CA LYS A 387 21.98 -26.93 -9.76
C LYS A 387 22.12 -25.44 -9.53
N LYS A 388 22.92 -24.77 -10.36
CA LYS A 388 23.23 -23.33 -10.24
C LYS A 388 21.99 -22.42 -10.24
N LEU A 389 20.90 -22.85 -10.89
CA LEU A 389 19.63 -22.11 -10.91
C LEU A 389 18.85 -22.19 -9.58
N ASN A 390 19.09 -23.22 -8.76
CA ASN A 390 18.40 -23.44 -7.50
C ASN A 390 19.18 -22.90 -6.28
N VAL A 391 20.36 -22.31 -6.51
CA VAL A 391 21.15 -21.62 -5.48
C VAL A 391 21.02 -20.12 -5.72
N VAL A 392 20.62 -19.37 -4.70
CA VAL A 392 20.37 -17.94 -4.80
C VAL A 392 21.12 -17.15 -3.73
N ARG A 393 21.52 -15.93 -4.07
CA ARG A 393 22.02 -14.92 -3.12
C ARG A 393 20.86 -14.02 -2.71
N VAL A 394 20.54 -14.00 -1.42
CA VAL A 394 19.47 -13.20 -0.81
C VAL A 394 20.07 -11.99 -0.10
#